data_AF-A0A2X3HFS3-F1
#
_entry.id   AF-A0A2X3HFS3-F1
#
_cell.length_a   1.000
_cell.length_b   1.000
_cell.length_c   1.000
_cell.angle_alpha   90.00
_cell.angle_beta   90.00
_cell.angle_gamma   90.00
#
_symmetry.space_group_name_H-M   'P 1'
#
loop_
_entity.id
_entity.type
_entity.pdbx_description
1 polymer ?
#
loop_
_entity_poly.entity_id
_entity_poly.type
_entity_poly.pdbx_seq_one_letter_code
_entity_poly.pdbx_strand_id
1 'polypeptide(L)'
;MDEKSLYAHILNLTASWQVKALSLDEKVGSVTVTVGIAENVLLSCPTCGKTCPVHDHRHRKWRHLDTCQFTTVVEADVPRIMCPDHGCQTLPVPWAGPGSRYTLLFESFVISWLKISTTDAVRKQLRLSWNAVDNIMQRAVRRGLARRKAPQSARHLCVDEVAFKKGHQYVTVISDTQGQALELRDDRGVESLAGYLRNLGDRQV
;
A
#
# COMPACT_ATOMS: atom_id res chain seq x y z
N MET A 1 -11.33 7.45 28.09
CA MET A 1 -11.45 7.22 26.64
C MET A 1 -12.27 5.94 26.48
N ASP A 2 -13.41 5.99 25.80
CA ASP A 2 -14.21 4.80 25.51
C ASP A 2 -13.60 3.98 24.37
N GLU A 3 -14.12 2.76 24.18
CA GLU A 3 -13.61 1.82 23.17
C GLU A 3 -13.69 2.38 21.73
N LYS A 4 -14.76 3.08 21.37
CA LYS A 4 -14.90 3.64 20.01
C LYS A 4 -13.89 4.75 19.77
N SER A 5 -13.68 5.61 20.77
CA SER A 5 -12.65 6.65 20.73
C SER A 5 -11.24 6.07 20.61
N LEU A 6 -10.95 4.97 21.31
CA LEU A 6 -9.68 4.25 21.18
C LEU A 6 -9.45 3.75 19.74
N TYR A 7 -10.43 3.06 19.16
CA TYR A 7 -10.31 2.55 17.79
C TYR A 7 -10.26 3.67 16.74
N ALA A 8 -11.00 4.77 16.94
CA ALA A 8 -10.91 5.94 16.08
C ALA A 8 -9.50 6.54 16.07
N HIS A 9 -8.86 6.60 17.23
CA HIS A 9 -7.48 7.07 17.37
C HIS A 9 -6.46 6.12 16.73
N ILE A 10 -6.55 4.81 17.00
CA ILE A 10 -5.63 3.80 16.45
C ILE A 10 -5.73 3.71 14.92
N LEU A 11 -6.95 3.82 14.38
CA LEU A 11 -7.17 3.86 12.93
C LEU A 11 -6.83 5.21 12.29
N ASN A 12 -6.44 6.21 13.08
CA ASN A 12 -6.15 7.57 12.66
C ASN A 12 -7.28 8.16 11.79
N LEU A 13 -8.52 8.01 12.26
CA LEU A 13 -9.69 8.52 11.54
C LEU A 13 -9.70 10.06 11.55
N THR A 14 -10.07 10.67 10.43
CA THR A 14 -10.29 12.12 10.34
C THR A 14 -11.67 12.47 10.90
N ALA A 15 -11.92 13.75 11.19
CA ALA A 15 -13.20 14.22 11.76
C ALA A 15 -14.45 13.83 10.95
N SER A 16 -14.30 13.54 9.64
CA SER A 16 -15.40 13.10 8.78
C SER A 16 -15.79 11.63 8.96
N TRP A 17 -14.97 10.82 9.64
CA TRP A 17 -15.19 9.39 9.83
C TRP A 17 -15.19 9.05 11.32
N GLN A 18 -16.13 8.20 11.73
CA GLN A 18 -16.26 7.77 13.11
C GLN A 18 -16.52 6.28 13.22
N VAL A 19 -16.06 5.68 14.31
CA VAL A 19 -16.42 4.30 14.67
C VAL A 19 -17.89 4.29 15.09
N LYS A 20 -18.73 3.59 14.33
CA LYS A 20 -20.17 3.43 14.60
C LYS A 20 -20.42 2.27 15.54
N ALA A 21 -19.73 1.15 15.34
CA ALA A 21 -19.89 -0.06 16.14
C ALA A 21 -18.58 -0.84 16.23
N LEU A 22 -18.49 -1.65 17.30
CA LEU A 22 -17.45 -2.63 17.53
C LEU A 22 -18.14 -3.97 17.81
N SER A 23 -17.68 -5.04 17.18
CA SER A 23 -18.20 -6.39 17.40
C SER A 23 -17.05 -7.37 17.55
N LEU A 24 -17.05 -8.12 18.65
CA LEU A 24 -16.13 -9.22 18.90
C LEU A 24 -16.84 -10.54 18.59
N ASP A 25 -16.27 -11.34 17.71
CA ASP A 25 -16.69 -12.71 17.46
C ASP A 25 -15.59 -13.66 17.94
N GLU A 26 -15.79 -14.25 19.11
CA GLU A 26 -14.83 -15.18 19.72
C GLU A 26 -14.74 -16.52 18.99
N LYS A 27 -15.83 -16.96 18.34
CA LYS A 27 -15.85 -18.24 17.61
C LYS A 27 -15.03 -18.16 16.34
N VAL A 28 -15.16 -17.04 15.62
CA VAL A 28 -14.38 -16.75 14.40
C VAL A 28 -12.98 -16.23 14.75
N GLY A 29 -12.80 -15.68 15.96
CA GLY A 29 -11.54 -15.10 16.39
C GLY A 29 -11.28 -13.75 15.71
N SER A 30 -12.29 -12.88 15.65
CA SER A 30 -12.19 -11.59 14.95
C SER A 30 -12.84 -10.42 15.70
N VAL A 31 -12.29 -9.22 15.49
CA VAL A 31 -12.88 -7.95 15.88
C VAL A 31 -13.28 -7.20 14.62
N THR A 32 -14.55 -6.81 14.52
CA THR A 32 -15.05 -5.97 13.44
C THR A 32 -15.23 -4.54 13.94
N VAL A 33 -14.58 -3.60 13.26
CA VAL A 33 -14.69 -2.16 13.49
C VAL A 33 -15.52 -1.56 12.36
N THR A 34 -16.78 -1.26 12.65
CA THR A 34 -17.68 -0.63 11.67
C THR A 34 -17.47 0.87 11.71
N VAL A 35 -16.98 1.43 10.60
CA VAL A 35 -16.68 2.85 10.44
C VAL A 35 -17.69 3.45 9.47
N GLY A 36 -18.17 4.65 9.78
CA GLY A 36 -19.11 5.38 8.92
C GLY A 36 -18.78 6.86 8.90
N ILE A 37 -19.30 7.56 7.90
CA ILE A 37 -19.18 9.01 7.82
C ILE A 37 -20.05 9.65 8.91
N ALA A 38 -19.55 10.76 9.47
CA ALA A 38 -20.30 11.57 10.42
C ALA A 38 -21.55 12.18 9.75
N GLU A 39 -22.58 12.46 10.53
CA GLU A 39 -23.80 13.07 9.98
C GLU A 39 -23.52 14.47 9.44
N ASN A 40 -24.28 14.87 8.40
CA ASN A 40 -24.21 16.20 7.78
C ASN A 40 -22.85 16.62 7.18
N VAL A 41 -21.96 15.66 6.89
CA VAL A 41 -20.71 15.95 6.18
C VAL A 41 -21.01 16.20 4.69
N LEU A 42 -20.60 17.37 4.18
CA LEU A 42 -20.62 17.66 2.75
C LEU A 42 -19.60 16.79 2.03
N LEU A 43 -20.04 16.06 1.00
CA LEU A 43 -19.20 15.16 0.24
C LEU A 43 -18.81 15.79 -1.10
N SER A 44 -17.51 15.71 -1.40
CA SER A 44 -16.94 16.33 -2.60
C SER A 44 -16.32 15.30 -3.54
N CYS A 45 -16.37 15.60 -4.84
CA CYS A 45 -15.67 14.83 -5.87
C CYS A 45 -14.18 14.75 -5.53
N PRO A 46 -13.58 13.55 -5.42
CA PRO A 46 -12.15 13.43 -5.13
C PRO A 46 -11.26 13.95 -6.26
N THR A 47 -11.83 14.13 -7.46
CA THR A 47 -11.10 14.61 -8.64
C THR A 47 -11.16 16.13 -8.80
N CYS A 48 -12.35 16.74 -8.67
CA CYS A 48 -12.51 18.19 -8.89
C CYS A 48 -12.92 19.01 -7.65
N GLY A 49 -13.16 18.37 -6.50
CA GLY A 49 -13.50 19.04 -5.24
C GLY A 49 -14.92 19.59 -5.13
N LYS A 50 -15.72 19.57 -6.22
CA LYS A 50 -17.11 20.03 -6.21
C LYS A 50 -17.97 19.17 -5.26
N THR A 51 -18.81 19.81 -4.45
CA THR A 51 -19.82 19.14 -3.63
C THR A 51 -20.80 18.40 -4.54
N CYS A 52 -21.02 17.12 -4.27
CA CYS A 52 -21.87 16.25 -5.09
C CYS A 52 -22.87 15.48 -4.22
N PRO A 53 -24.08 15.21 -4.73
CA PRO A 53 -25.01 14.34 -4.02
C PRO A 53 -24.48 12.90 -3.94
N VAL A 54 -24.87 12.20 -2.88
CA VAL A 54 -24.65 10.76 -2.77
C VAL A 54 -25.50 10.05 -3.82
N HIS A 55 -24.86 9.15 -4.57
CA HIS A 55 -25.51 8.26 -5.52
C HIS A 55 -25.99 6.99 -4.82
N ASP A 56 -25.05 6.26 -4.20
CA ASP A 56 -25.31 5.07 -3.40
C ASP A 56 -24.13 4.80 -2.45
N HIS A 57 -24.18 3.68 -1.74
CA HIS A 57 -23.08 3.23 -0.87
C HIS A 57 -22.59 1.86 -1.30
N ARG A 58 -21.29 1.61 -1.09
CA ARG A 58 -20.67 0.30 -1.31
C ARG A 58 -20.05 -0.20 -0.02
N HIS A 59 -20.62 -1.29 0.48
CA HIS A 59 -20.07 -2.02 1.60
C HIS A 59 -18.69 -2.59 1.24
N ARG A 60 -17.69 -2.31 2.08
CA ARG A 60 -16.32 -2.77 1.89
C ARG A 60 -15.73 -3.19 3.22
N LYS A 61 -14.82 -4.18 3.16
CA LYS A 61 -14.05 -4.67 4.30
C LYS A 61 -12.56 -4.58 4.02
N TRP A 62 -11.79 -4.28 5.05
CA TRP A 62 -10.34 -4.24 5.02
C TRP A 62 -9.76 -5.02 6.19
N ARG A 63 -8.76 -5.83 5.92
CA ARG A 63 -7.94 -6.44 6.95
C ARG A 63 -7.02 -5.38 7.58
N HIS A 64 -7.06 -5.30 8.92
CA HIS A 64 -6.21 -4.41 9.72
C HIS A 64 -5.21 -5.23 10.56
N LEU A 65 -4.38 -4.60 11.39
CA LEU A 65 -3.52 -5.27 12.37
C LEU A 65 -4.36 -5.99 13.42
N ASP A 66 -3.87 -7.12 13.92
CA ASP A 66 -4.57 -7.89 14.96
C ASP A 66 -4.72 -7.10 16.24
N THR A 67 -5.94 -7.12 16.78
CA THR A 67 -6.19 -6.73 18.17
C THR A 67 -5.94 -7.97 19.02
N CYS A 68 -4.80 -8.02 19.68
CA CYS A 68 -4.37 -9.19 20.47
C CYS A 68 -4.37 -10.48 19.61
N GLN A 69 -5.06 -11.53 20.04
CA GLN A 69 -5.21 -12.79 19.29
C GLN A 69 -6.25 -12.73 18.17
N PHE A 70 -7.01 -11.65 18.07
CA PHE A 70 -8.16 -11.54 17.17
C PHE A 70 -7.80 -10.84 15.86
N THR A 71 -8.29 -11.40 14.76
CA THR A 71 -8.21 -10.80 13.43
C THR A 71 -9.06 -9.54 13.37
N THR A 72 -8.46 -8.37 13.18
CA THR A 72 -9.22 -7.12 13.05
C THR A 72 -9.61 -6.85 11.61
N VAL A 73 -10.90 -6.60 11.40
CA VAL A 73 -11.50 -6.20 10.13
C VAL A 73 -12.13 -4.83 10.32
N VAL A 74 -11.74 -3.86 9.48
CA VAL A 74 -12.43 -2.58 9.36
C VAL A 74 -13.47 -2.75 8.27
N GLU A 75 -14.70 -2.34 8.51
CA GLU A 75 -15.74 -2.33 7.48
C GLU A 75 -16.46 -0.99 7.43
N ALA A 76 -16.91 -0.60 6.25
CA ALA A 76 -17.63 0.65 6.04
C ALA A 76 -18.51 0.58 4.81
N ASP A 77 -19.64 1.28 4.87
CA ASP A 77 -20.45 1.62 3.71
C ASP A 77 -19.90 2.90 3.09
N VAL A 78 -19.02 2.76 2.10
CA VAL A 78 -18.33 3.88 1.47
C VAL A 78 -19.27 4.57 0.48
N PRO A 79 -19.55 5.87 0.61
CA PRO A 79 -20.40 6.54 -0.35
C PRO A 79 -19.74 6.61 -1.72
N ARG A 80 -20.58 6.48 -2.73
CA ARG A 80 -20.27 6.90 -4.09
C ARG A 80 -21.12 8.11 -4.41
N ILE A 81 -20.50 9.11 -4.99
CA ILE A 81 -21.14 10.39 -5.32
C ILE A 81 -21.31 10.53 -6.83
N MET A 82 -22.31 11.30 -7.24
CA MET A 82 -22.57 11.59 -8.64
C MET A 82 -21.99 12.95 -9.04
N CYS A 83 -20.81 12.94 -9.66
CA CYS A 83 -20.19 14.15 -10.18
C CYS A 83 -20.66 14.41 -11.62
N PRO A 84 -21.14 15.62 -11.96
CA PRO A 84 -21.52 15.96 -13.33
C PRO A 84 -20.38 15.80 -14.35
N ASP A 85 -19.14 16.05 -13.94
CA ASP A 85 -17.98 16.04 -14.85
C ASP A 85 -17.26 14.67 -14.89
N HIS A 86 -17.28 13.92 -13.78
CA HIS A 86 -16.48 12.69 -13.60
C HIS A 86 -17.33 11.43 -13.41
N GLY A 87 -18.66 11.54 -13.49
CA GLY A 87 -19.56 10.41 -13.25
C GLY A 87 -19.49 9.88 -11.82
N CYS A 88 -19.66 8.56 -11.67
CA CYS A 88 -19.80 7.91 -10.36
C CYS A 88 -18.42 7.71 -9.73
N GLN A 89 -18.17 8.43 -8.63
CA GLN A 89 -16.89 8.41 -7.94
C GLN A 89 -17.06 7.82 -6.55
N THR A 90 -16.24 6.81 -6.21
CA THR A 90 -16.20 6.28 -4.84
C THR A 90 -15.31 7.15 -3.99
N LEU A 91 -15.77 7.57 -2.82
CA LEU A 91 -14.96 8.39 -1.94
C LEU A 91 -13.72 7.63 -1.45
N PRO A 92 -12.55 8.29 -1.38
CA PRO A 92 -11.38 7.72 -0.74
C PRO A 92 -11.64 7.57 0.77
N VAL A 93 -11.08 6.51 1.35
CA VAL A 93 -11.09 6.29 2.81
C VAL A 93 -9.70 6.62 3.36
N PRO A 94 -9.59 7.23 4.56
CA PRO A 94 -8.30 7.67 5.07
C PRO A 94 -7.38 6.50 5.48
N TRP A 95 -7.93 5.33 5.79
CA TRP A 95 -7.17 4.17 6.28
C TRP A 95 -6.69 3.20 5.20
N ALA A 96 -7.09 3.34 3.93
CA ALA A 96 -6.74 2.37 2.88
C ALA A 96 -6.51 3.02 1.51
N GLY A 97 -5.56 2.46 0.75
CA GLY A 97 -5.34 2.87 -0.63
C GLY A 97 -6.46 2.44 -1.59
N PRO A 98 -6.59 3.10 -2.76
CA PRO A 98 -7.56 2.73 -3.78
C PRO A 98 -7.47 1.25 -4.17
N GLY A 99 -8.63 0.57 -4.25
CA GLY A 99 -8.73 -0.84 -4.61
C GLY A 99 -8.16 -1.85 -3.58
N SER A 100 -7.49 -1.40 -2.52
CA SER A 100 -6.93 -2.32 -1.52
C SER A 100 -8.02 -2.92 -0.63
N ARG A 101 -7.77 -4.17 -0.21
CA ARG A 101 -8.53 -4.89 0.85
C ARG A 101 -7.77 -4.88 2.19
N TYR A 102 -6.72 -4.07 2.28
CA TYR A 102 -5.86 -3.94 3.45
C TYR A 102 -5.76 -2.47 3.84
N THR A 103 -5.72 -2.20 5.14
CA THR A 103 -5.41 -0.86 5.65
C THR A 103 -3.95 -0.49 5.37
N LEU A 104 -3.63 0.80 5.28
CA LEU A 104 -2.28 1.31 5.07
C LEU A 104 -1.31 0.85 6.16
N LEU A 105 -1.77 0.83 7.42
CA LEU A 105 -0.98 0.33 8.55
C LEU A 105 -0.69 -1.17 8.43
N PHE A 106 -1.67 -1.97 8.01
CA PHE A 106 -1.44 -3.40 7.76
C PHE A 106 -0.47 -3.63 6.58
N GLU A 107 -0.63 -2.90 5.48
CA GLU A 107 0.33 -2.97 4.37
C GLU A 107 1.75 -2.61 4.84
N SER A 108 1.89 -1.55 5.65
CA SER A 108 3.18 -1.13 6.21
C SER A 108 3.82 -2.23 7.05
N PHE A 109 3.03 -2.92 7.88
CA PHE A 109 3.50 -4.04 8.70
C PHE A 109 3.92 -5.26 7.86
N VAL A 110 3.16 -5.60 6.81
CA VAL A 110 3.56 -6.64 5.85
C VAL A 110 4.90 -6.28 5.20
N ILE A 111 5.08 -5.02 4.80
CA ILE A 111 6.33 -4.55 4.19
C ILE A 111 7.50 -4.61 5.18
N SER A 112 7.30 -4.29 6.46
CA SER A 112 8.38 -4.40 7.45
C SER A 112 8.85 -5.84 7.64
N TRP A 113 7.93 -6.81 7.59
CA TRP A 113 8.28 -8.23 7.62
C TRP A 113 9.01 -8.69 6.35
N LEU A 114 8.58 -8.22 5.18
CA LEU A 114 9.23 -8.54 3.90
C LEU A 114 10.67 -8.03 3.80
N LYS A 115 11.06 -7.04 4.62
CA LYS A 115 12.45 -6.56 4.68
C LYS A 115 13.40 -7.53 5.37
N ILE A 116 12.89 -8.43 6.21
CA ILE A 116 13.70 -9.30 7.08
C ILE A 116 13.36 -10.78 6.94
N SER A 117 12.46 -11.14 6.00
CA SER A 117 11.96 -12.50 5.86
C SER A 117 11.53 -12.79 4.42
N THR A 118 11.25 -14.05 4.12
CA THR A 118 10.81 -14.48 2.79
C THR A 118 9.31 -14.28 2.61
N THR A 119 8.85 -14.07 1.38
CA THR A 119 7.42 -13.98 1.04
C THR A 119 6.61 -15.16 1.58
N ASP A 120 7.17 -16.37 1.56
CA ASP A 120 6.50 -17.58 2.07
C ASP A 120 6.37 -17.60 3.60
N ALA A 121 7.40 -17.16 4.32
CA ALA A 121 7.32 -17.03 5.77
C ALA A 121 6.30 -15.96 6.17
N VAL A 122 6.33 -14.79 5.51
CA VAL A 122 5.41 -13.68 5.79
C VAL A 122 3.96 -14.07 5.52
N ARG A 123 3.66 -14.72 4.38
CA ARG A 123 2.28 -15.13 4.07
C ARG A 123 1.73 -16.12 5.10
N LYS A 124 2.56 -17.06 5.58
CA LYS A 124 2.17 -18.06 6.57
C LYS A 124 1.93 -17.41 7.92
N GLN A 125 2.87 -16.57 8.37
CA GLN A 125 2.80 -15.87 9.64
C GLN A 125 1.56 -14.96 9.73
N LEU A 126 1.26 -14.23 8.65
CA LEU A 126 0.17 -13.25 8.62
C LEU A 126 -1.15 -13.81 8.07
N ARG A 127 -1.19 -15.12 7.79
CA ARG A 127 -2.37 -15.83 7.26
C ARG A 127 -2.92 -15.19 5.97
N LEU A 128 -2.01 -14.85 5.05
CA LEU A 128 -2.32 -14.23 3.77
C LEU A 128 -2.09 -15.21 2.61
N SER A 129 -2.79 -14.97 1.50
CA SER A 129 -2.44 -15.63 0.23
C SER A 129 -1.13 -15.07 -0.32
N TRP A 130 -0.42 -15.86 -1.13
CA TRP A 130 0.80 -15.39 -1.79
C TRP A 130 0.53 -14.13 -2.63
N ASN A 131 -0.55 -14.15 -3.43
CA ASN A 131 -0.97 -13.00 -4.25
C ASN A 131 -1.26 -11.74 -3.41
N ALA A 132 -1.77 -11.89 -2.18
CA ALA A 132 -2.00 -10.74 -1.31
C ALA A 132 -0.68 -10.07 -0.90
N VAL A 133 0.29 -10.85 -0.47
CA VAL A 133 1.61 -10.36 -0.06
C VAL A 133 2.33 -9.72 -1.25
N ASP A 134 2.36 -10.39 -2.41
CA ASP A 134 2.96 -9.84 -3.63
C ASP A 134 2.29 -8.52 -4.03
N ASN A 135 0.96 -8.46 -4.09
CA ASN A 135 0.26 -7.22 -4.44
C ASN A 135 0.54 -6.06 -3.47
N ILE A 136 0.71 -6.33 -2.16
CA ILE A 136 1.12 -5.33 -1.17
C ILE A 136 2.53 -4.84 -1.50
N MET A 137 3.46 -5.76 -1.76
CA MET A 137 4.85 -5.45 -2.14
C MET A 137 4.90 -4.60 -3.42
N GLN A 138 4.20 -5.01 -4.48
CA GLN A 138 4.14 -4.28 -5.75
C GLN A 138 3.60 -2.85 -5.58
N ARG A 139 2.54 -2.67 -4.78
CA ARG A 139 2.04 -1.33 -4.45
C ARG A 139 3.07 -0.50 -3.69
N ALA A 140 3.80 -1.12 -2.75
CA ALA A 140 4.85 -0.45 -2.00
C ALA A 140 6.00 0.02 -2.91
N VAL A 141 6.47 -0.86 -3.80
CA VAL A 141 7.51 -0.55 -4.79
C VAL A 141 7.07 0.58 -5.70
N ARG A 142 5.85 0.50 -6.28
CA ARG A 142 5.30 1.57 -7.14
C ARG A 142 5.25 2.92 -6.42
N ARG A 143 4.79 2.95 -5.16
CA ARG A 143 4.81 4.17 -4.33
C ARG A 143 6.22 4.67 -4.04
N GLY A 144 7.17 3.75 -3.83
CA GLY A 144 8.59 4.07 -3.62
C GLY A 144 9.21 4.71 -4.86
N LEU A 145 9.03 4.09 -6.03
CA LEU A 145 9.51 4.59 -7.32
C LEU A 145 8.93 5.97 -7.64
N ALA A 146 7.62 6.16 -7.45
CA ALA A 146 6.96 7.45 -7.70
C ALA A 146 7.46 8.60 -6.79
N ARG A 147 8.06 8.27 -5.63
CA ARG A 147 8.65 9.26 -4.71
C ARG A 147 10.12 9.53 -4.95
N ARG A 148 10.79 8.74 -5.81
CA ARG A 148 12.19 9.01 -6.16
C ARG A 148 12.27 10.33 -6.92
N LYS A 149 13.06 11.27 -6.41
CA LYS A 149 13.36 12.53 -7.10
C LYS A 149 14.47 12.29 -8.14
N ALA A 150 14.39 12.97 -9.28
CA ALA A 150 15.42 12.95 -10.33
C ALA A 150 16.67 13.75 -9.93
N PRO A 151 17.84 13.44 -10.51
CA PRO A 151 18.45 12.13 -10.52
C PRO A 151 19.54 12.02 -9.43
N GLN A 152 19.78 10.80 -8.95
CA GLN A 152 20.87 10.55 -8.00
C GLN A 152 22.20 10.56 -8.75
N SER A 153 23.23 11.17 -8.14
CA SER A 153 24.58 11.19 -8.71
C SER A 153 25.05 9.75 -8.94
N ALA A 154 25.45 9.46 -10.17
CA ALA A 154 26.03 8.21 -10.61
C ALA A 154 27.56 8.21 -10.51
N ARG A 155 28.14 9.13 -9.72
CA ARG A 155 29.60 9.27 -9.56
C ARG A 155 30.24 8.01 -8.98
N HIS A 156 29.53 7.34 -8.07
CA HIS A 156 29.95 6.07 -7.48
C HIS A 156 28.83 5.06 -7.62
N LEU A 157 29.06 4.05 -8.47
CA LEU A 157 28.12 2.96 -8.72
C LEU A 157 28.69 1.67 -8.15
N CYS A 158 27.82 0.89 -7.54
CA CYS A 158 28.04 -0.50 -7.22
C CYS A 158 27.25 -1.34 -8.24
N VAL A 159 27.89 -2.35 -8.82
CA VAL A 159 27.26 -3.25 -9.79
C VAL A 159 27.44 -4.67 -9.29
N ASP A 160 26.34 -5.41 -9.21
CA ASP A 160 26.33 -6.81 -8.78
C ASP A 160 25.41 -7.64 -9.68
N GLU A 161 25.66 -8.95 -9.73
CA GLU A 161 24.93 -9.90 -10.58
C GLU A 161 24.29 -10.98 -9.71
N VAL A 162 22.97 -11.02 -9.68
CA VAL A 162 22.24 -11.97 -8.84
C VAL A 162 21.62 -13.07 -9.71
N ALA A 163 22.09 -14.31 -9.50
CA ALA A 163 21.44 -15.49 -10.06
C ALA A 163 20.15 -15.80 -9.28
N PHE A 164 18.99 -15.72 -9.95
CA PHE A 164 17.69 -15.83 -9.26
C PHE A 164 16.92 -17.12 -9.59
N LYS A 165 17.35 -17.89 -10.60
CA LYS A 165 16.76 -19.18 -10.95
C LYS A 165 17.81 -20.13 -11.53
N LYS A 166 17.58 -21.44 -11.39
CA LYS A 166 18.34 -22.48 -12.11
C LYS A 166 18.29 -22.22 -13.62
N GLY A 167 19.39 -22.53 -14.31
CA GLY A 167 19.53 -22.31 -15.75
C GLY A 167 20.16 -20.97 -16.13
N HIS A 168 21.05 -20.43 -15.28
CA HIS A 168 21.83 -19.22 -15.58
C HIS A 168 20.97 -17.98 -15.88
N GLN A 169 19.91 -17.75 -15.08
CA GLN A 169 19.12 -16.52 -15.15
C GLN A 169 19.61 -15.51 -14.13
N TYR A 170 20.05 -14.35 -14.63
CA TYR A 170 20.68 -13.29 -13.85
C TYR A 170 19.89 -11.98 -13.96
N VAL A 171 19.98 -11.18 -12.91
CA VAL A 171 19.63 -9.77 -12.92
C VAL A 171 20.87 -8.98 -12.54
N THR A 172 21.21 -7.96 -13.33
CA THR A 172 22.22 -6.97 -12.97
C THR A 172 21.57 -5.91 -12.09
N VAL A 173 22.13 -5.71 -10.89
CA VAL A 173 21.70 -4.70 -9.92
C VAL A 173 22.71 -3.56 -9.95
N ILE A 174 22.24 -2.36 -10.25
CA ILE A 174 23.04 -1.13 -10.20
C ILE A 174 22.55 -0.32 -9.01
N SER A 175 23.43 -0.06 -8.04
CA SER A 175 23.12 0.71 -6.84
C SER A 175 24.11 1.85 -6.58
N ASP A 176 23.71 2.76 -5.70
CA ASP A 176 24.65 3.72 -5.12
C ASP A 176 25.47 3.06 -3.98
N THR A 177 26.41 3.83 -3.42
CA THR A 177 27.24 3.39 -2.29
C THR A 177 26.48 3.25 -0.97
N GLN A 178 25.24 3.73 -0.89
CA GLN A 178 24.36 3.59 0.27
C GLN A 178 23.46 2.33 0.16
N GLY A 179 23.60 1.56 -0.93
CA GLY A 179 22.83 0.34 -1.16
C GLY A 179 21.45 0.58 -1.77
N GLN A 180 21.16 1.79 -2.24
CA GLN A 180 19.91 2.06 -2.97
C GLN A 180 20.01 1.54 -4.41
N ALA A 181 19.13 0.61 -4.78
CA ALA A 181 19.02 0.14 -6.15
C ALA A 181 18.53 1.27 -7.08
N LEU A 182 19.41 1.72 -7.98
CA LEU A 182 19.14 2.73 -8.99
C LEU A 182 18.39 2.11 -10.17
N GLU A 183 18.87 0.97 -10.65
CA GLU A 183 18.34 0.27 -11.82
C GLU A 183 18.49 -1.25 -11.67
N LEU A 184 17.54 -2.01 -12.23
CA LEU A 184 17.63 -3.45 -12.41
C LEU A 184 17.58 -3.76 -13.90
N ARG A 185 18.49 -4.60 -14.40
CA ARG A 185 18.56 -5.00 -15.80
C ARG A 185 18.57 -6.52 -15.90
N ASP A 186 17.92 -7.03 -16.94
CA ASP A 186 17.98 -8.45 -17.24
C ASP A 186 19.39 -8.85 -17.69
N ASP A 187 19.76 -10.09 -17.39
CA ASP A 187 21.05 -10.71 -17.73
C ASP A 187 22.26 -10.07 -17.02
N ARG A 188 23.43 -10.66 -17.23
CA ARG A 188 24.74 -10.29 -16.67
C ARG A 188 25.75 -9.79 -17.72
N GLY A 189 25.26 -9.44 -18.91
CA GLY A 189 26.10 -9.03 -20.02
C GLY A 189 26.64 -7.61 -19.85
N VAL A 190 27.75 -7.31 -20.54
CA VAL A 190 28.29 -5.94 -20.65
C VAL A 190 27.21 -4.95 -21.10
N GLU A 191 26.32 -5.37 -22.00
CA GLU A 191 25.22 -4.54 -22.49
C GLU A 191 24.22 -4.12 -21.40
N SER A 192 24.03 -4.94 -20.36
CA SER A 192 23.13 -4.60 -19.24
C SER A 192 23.63 -3.35 -18.51
N LEU A 193 24.93 -3.26 -18.24
CA LEU A 193 25.54 -2.07 -17.63
C LEU A 193 25.72 -0.93 -18.64
N ALA A 194 26.24 -1.22 -19.84
CA ALA A 194 26.48 -0.21 -20.87
C ALA A 194 25.17 0.49 -21.31
N GLY A 195 24.04 -0.22 -21.31
CA GLY A 195 22.72 0.34 -21.54
C GLY A 195 22.30 1.35 -20.49
N TYR A 196 22.59 1.10 -19.21
CA TYR A 196 22.33 2.08 -18.14
C TYR A 196 23.22 3.31 -18.27
N LEU A 197 24.53 3.12 -18.48
CA LEU A 197 25.48 4.22 -18.59
C LEU A 197 25.17 5.16 -19.76
N ARG A 198 24.71 4.63 -20.90
CA ARG A 198 24.26 5.44 -22.06
C ARG A 198 23.03 6.30 -21.77
N ASN A 199 22.23 5.95 -20.76
CA ASN A 199 21.01 6.67 -20.38
C ASN A 199 21.25 7.67 -19.23
N LEU A 200 22.47 7.79 -18.73
CA LEU A 200 22.82 8.83 -17.75
C LEU A 200 22.81 10.20 -18.43
N GLY A 201 22.04 11.14 -17.88
CA GLY A 201 22.08 12.53 -18.33
C GLY A 201 23.26 13.30 -17.72
N ASP A 202 23.64 14.43 -18.32
CA ASP A 202 24.78 15.26 -17.89
C ASP A 202 24.75 15.71 -16.42
N ARG A 203 23.56 15.75 -15.80
CA ARG A 203 23.38 16.08 -14.38
C ARG A 203 23.63 14.91 -13.41
N GLN A 204 23.87 13.71 -13.93
CA GLN A 204 24.09 12.49 -13.15
C GLN A 204 25.56 12.09 -13.08
N VAL A 205 26.36 12.52 -14.04
CA VAL A 205 27.80 12.22 -14.16
C VAL A 205 28.61 13.12 -13.24
#